data_AF-A0A671PRI9-F1
#
_entry.id   AF-A0A671PRI9-F1
#
_cell.length_a   1.000
_cell.length_b   1.000
_cell.length_c   1.000
_cell.angle_alpha   90.00
_cell.angle_beta   90.00
_cell.angle_gamma   90.00
#
_symmetry.space_group_name_H-M   'P 1'
#
loop_
_entity.id
_entity.type
_entity.pdbx_description
1 polymer ?
#
loop_
_entity_poly.entity_id
_entity_poly.type
_entity_poly.pdbx_seq_one_letter_code
_entity_poly.pdbx_strand_id
1 'polypeptide(L)'
;MCVIPLRVRRPDSPDDRHIMAKHSAIYPVEEELQAVQRIVSHSERALKLVSDSLLEKEACAADDDNDVTDKHSGKCKLTFMRVGILAKGLLLRGDRNVQLILLAAKKPTASLLRTVAEQLPKQLATFSEDQYEVQVHPEEANIVIFSSKEPKMQVTISLTSPVMREDPVPNMEKG
;
A
#
# COMPACT_ATOMS: atom_id res chain seq x y z
N MET A 1 11.90 39.92 25.65
CA MET A 1 12.01 38.44 25.68
C MET A 1 10.76 37.88 26.37
N CYS A 2 9.84 37.28 25.61
CA CYS A 2 8.69 36.59 26.20
C CYS A 2 9.13 35.17 26.59
N VAL A 3 9.26 34.91 27.90
CA VAL A 3 9.40 33.57 28.45
C VAL A 3 8.03 32.90 28.41
N ILE A 4 7.85 31.94 27.51
CA ILE A 4 6.69 31.05 27.50
C ILE A 4 6.81 30.17 28.76
N PRO A 5 5.89 30.23 29.73
CA PRO A 5 5.94 29.33 30.87
C PRO A 5 5.69 27.91 30.37
N LEU A 6 6.64 27.00 30.61
CA LEU A 6 6.44 25.57 30.43
C LEU A 6 5.17 25.19 31.19
N ARG A 7 4.14 24.73 30.47
CA ARG A 7 2.94 24.17 31.08
C ARG A 7 3.38 23.04 32.00
N VAL A 8 3.33 23.27 33.31
CA VAL A 8 3.43 22.21 34.32
C VAL A 8 2.37 21.20 33.94
N ARG A 9 2.79 19.98 33.57
CA ARG A 9 1.85 18.90 33.27
C ARG A 9 0.99 18.72 34.51
N ARG A 10 -0.32 18.92 34.35
CA ARG A 10 -1.31 18.57 35.36
C ARG A 10 -1.00 17.14 35.83
N PRO A 11 -0.91 16.87 37.14
CA PRO A 11 -0.76 15.51 37.63
C PRO A 11 -1.81 14.62 36.96
N ASP A 12 -1.40 13.48 36.42
CA ASP A 12 -2.31 12.56 35.73
C ASP A 12 -3.48 12.22 36.66
N SER A 13 -4.70 12.42 36.18
CA SER A 13 -5.90 11.97 36.87
C SER A 13 -5.83 10.45 37.09
N PRO A 14 -6.42 9.90 38.15
CA PRO A 14 -6.62 8.45 38.24
C PRO A 14 -7.26 7.87 36.98
N ASP A 15 -8.13 8.63 36.30
CA ASP A 15 -8.73 8.23 35.02
C ASP A 15 -7.70 8.22 33.89
N ASP A 16 -6.82 9.22 33.82
CA ASP A 16 -5.74 9.29 32.83
C ASP A 16 -4.81 8.07 32.96
N ARG A 17 -4.48 7.68 34.20
CA ARG A 17 -3.68 6.49 34.48
C ARG A 17 -4.37 5.21 34.00
N HIS A 18 -5.68 5.08 34.21
CA HIS A 18 -6.45 3.93 33.73
C HIS A 18 -6.55 3.90 32.19
N ILE A 19 -6.75 5.06 31.57
CA ILE A 19 -6.78 5.19 30.10
C ILE A 19 -5.43 4.80 29.52
N MET A 20 -4.32 5.30 30.08
CA MET A 20 -2.97 4.98 29.60
C MET A 20 -2.62 3.51 29.80
N ALA A 21 -3.07 2.88 30.91
CA ALA A 21 -2.90 1.45 31.12
C ALA A 21 -3.70 0.60 30.10
N LYS A 22 -4.92 1.00 29.77
CA LYS A 22 -5.71 0.35 28.71
C LYS A 22 -5.10 0.60 27.33
N HIS A 23 -4.66 1.83 27.06
CA HIS A 23 -4.03 2.23 25.81
C HIS A 23 -2.76 1.41 25.56
N SER A 24 -1.88 1.26 26.55
CA SER A 24 -0.66 0.45 26.41
C SER A 24 -0.96 -1.06 26.27
N ALA A 25 -2.06 -1.54 26.82
CA ALA A 25 -2.48 -2.94 26.67
C ALA A 25 -2.98 -3.26 25.25
N ILE A 26 -3.64 -2.31 24.58
CA ILE A 26 -4.16 -2.47 23.20
C ILE A 26 -3.19 -2.01 22.13
N TYR A 27 -2.13 -1.28 22.49
CA TYR A 27 -1.13 -0.82 21.53
C TYR A 27 -0.31 -2.00 20.98
N PRO A 28 0.00 -2.03 19.67
CA PRO A 28 0.83 -3.07 19.07
C PRO A 28 2.17 -3.16 19.77
N VAL A 29 2.73 -4.38 19.88
CA VAL A 29 4.10 -4.52 20.37
C VAL A 29 5.08 -4.02 19.32
N GLU A 30 6.26 -3.57 19.76
CA GLU A 30 7.31 -3.05 18.86
C GLU A 30 7.67 -4.04 17.75
N GLU A 31 7.71 -5.33 18.07
CA GLU A 31 7.97 -6.42 17.11
C GLU A 31 6.91 -6.50 16.00
N GLU A 32 5.63 -6.31 16.33
CA GLU A 32 4.51 -6.29 15.38
C GLU A 32 4.64 -5.07 14.47
N LEU A 33 4.90 -3.89 15.04
CA LEU A 33 5.06 -2.66 14.28
C LEU A 33 6.24 -2.76 13.30
N GLN A 34 7.37 -3.31 13.74
CA GLN A 34 8.53 -3.55 12.89
C GLN A 34 8.24 -4.59 11.80
N ALA A 35 7.47 -5.64 12.09
CA ALA A 35 7.05 -6.61 11.07
C ALA A 35 6.15 -5.97 10.01
N VAL A 36 5.17 -5.15 10.41
CA VAL A 36 4.30 -4.39 9.49
C VAL A 36 5.14 -3.45 8.61
N GLN A 37 6.03 -2.67 9.21
CA GLN A 37 6.86 -1.72 8.44
C GLN A 37 7.79 -2.45 7.46
N ARG A 38 8.36 -3.59 7.85
CA ARG A 38 9.22 -4.42 6.98
C ARG A 38 8.45 -4.95 5.77
N ILE A 39 7.32 -5.64 5.98
CA ILE A 39 6.54 -6.21 4.87
C ILE A 39 6.01 -5.12 3.94
N VAL A 40 5.55 -3.99 4.47
CA VAL A 40 5.10 -2.84 3.67
C VAL A 40 6.26 -2.27 2.85
N SER A 41 7.42 -2.08 3.47
CA SER A 41 8.60 -1.54 2.78
C SER A 41 9.10 -2.48 1.67
N HIS A 42 9.11 -3.79 1.91
CA HIS A 42 9.48 -4.77 0.89
C HIS A 42 8.47 -4.83 -0.24
N SER A 43 7.17 -4.83 0.08
CA SER A 43 6.09 -4.84 -0.91
C SER A 43 6.13 -3.57 -1.77
N GLU A 44 6.32 -2.39 -1.18
CA GLU A 44 6.42 -1.12 -1.88
C GLU A 44 7.63 -1.08 -2.84
N ARG A 45 8.81 -1.54 -2.39
CA ARG A 45 10.01 -1.58 -3.24
C ARG A 45 9.86 -2.61 -4.37
N ALA A 46 9.32 -3.79 -4.08
CA ALA A 46 9.06 -4.83 -5.08
C ALA A 46 8.09 -4.34 -6.14
N LEU A 47 6.96 -3.76 -5.73
CA LEU A 47 5.98 -3.23 -6.66
C LEU A 47 6.52 -2.03 -7.44
N LYS A 48 7.39 -1.20 -6.86
CA LYS A 48 8.06 -0.12 -7.60
C LYS A 48 8.90 -0.67 -8.75
N LEU A 49 9.71 -1.71 -8.51
CA LEU A 49 10.47 -2.38 -9.58
C LEU A 49 9.56 -3.02 -10.64
N VAL A 50 8.44 -3.61 -10.22
CA VAL A 50 7.42 -4.13 -11.17
C VAL A 50 6.86 -2.98 -12.02
N SER A 51 6.53 -1.84 -11.41
CA SER A 51 6.05 -0.66 -12.13
C SER A 51 7.08 -0.12 -13.11
N ASP A 52 8.36 -0.05 -12.72
CA ASP A 52 9.44 0.44 -13.57
C ASP A 52 9.67 -0.52 -14.76
N SER A 53 9.67 -1.83 -14.51
CA SER A 53 9.77 -2.86 -15.57
C SER A 53 8.60 -2.84 -16.56
N LEU A 54 7.39 -2.56 -16.09
CA LEU A 54 6.22 -2.39 -16.94
C LEU A 54 6.31 -1.12 -17.80
N LEU A 55 6.84 -0.03 -17.22
CA LEU A 55 7.04 1.23 -17.91
C LEU A 55 8.08 1.12 -19.02
N GLU A 56 9.19 0.42 -18.78
CA GLU A 56 10.22 0.14 -19.78
C GLU A 56 9.69 -0.71 -20.95
N LYS A 57 8.88 -1.74 -20.65
CA LYS A 57 8.24 -2.56 -21.70
C LYS A 57 7.31 -1.76 -22.60
N GLU A 58 6.56 -0.80 -22.06
CA GLU A 58 5.72 0.09 -22.86
C GLU A 58 6.56 1.09 -23.68
N ALA A 59 7.72 1.51 -23.18
CA ALA A 59 8.63 2.42 -23.89
C ALA A 59 9.32 1.74 -25.09
N CYS A 60 9.74 0.47 -24.96
CA CYS A 60 10.34 -0.28 -26.08
C CYS A 60 9.34 -0.59 -27.22
N ALA A 61 8.04 -0.40 -27.01
CA ALA A 61 7.02 -0.55 -28.03
C ALA A 61 6.66 0.79 -28.74
N ALA A 62 7.21 1.92 -28.30
CA ALA A 62 6.80 3.27 -28.72
C ALA A 62 7.93 4.11 -29.35
N ASP A 63 8.98 3.46 -29.87
CA ASP A 63 10.18 4.12 -30.42
C ASP A 63 10.01 4.55 -31.90
N ASP A 64 8.93 5.28 -32.21
CA ASP A 64 8.76 5.97 -33.50
C ASP A 64 8.05 7.34 -33.36
N ASP A 65 8.39 8.14 -32.33
CA ASP A 65 8.33 9.61 -32.45
C ASP A 65 9.20 10.32 -31.40
N ASN A 66 10.01 11.27 -31.85
CA ASN A 66 10.96 12.04 -31.03
C ASN A 66 10.25 13.19 -30.28
N ASP A 67 10.53 13.37 -28.98
CA ASP A 67 10.76 14.70 -28.43
C ASP A 67 11.56 14.65 -27.12
N VAL A 68 12.65 15.42 -27.08
CA VAL A 68 13.46 15.70 -25.90
C VAL A 68 13.08 17.10 -25.42
N THR A 69 12.06 17.21 -24.56
CA THR A 69 11.98 18.26 -23.53
C THR A 69 11.06 17.86 -22.38
N ASP A 70 11.55 18.10 -21.17
CA ASP A 70 10.86 18.21 -19.88
C ASP A 70 9.33 17.97 -19.88
N LYS A 71 8.91 16.81 -19.34
CA LYS A 71 7.61 16.56 -18.68
C LYS A 71 7.60 15.14 -18.12
N HIS A 72 7.26 15.01 -16.85
CA HIS A 72 6.92 13.74 -16.21
C HIS A 72 5.83 13.03 -17.01
N SER A 73 6.26 12.15 -17.91
CA SER A 73 5.41 11.51 -18.91
C SER A 73 4.30 10.70 -18.24
N GLY A 74 3.06 10.99 -18.67
CA GLY A 74 1.83 10.28 -18.34
C GLY A 74 1.77 8.85 -18.93
N LYS A 75 2.87 8.12 -18.78
CA LYS A 75 2.97 6.68 -19.00
C LYS A 75 2.46 5.97 -17.74
N CYS A 76 2.09 4.69 -17.83
CA CYS A 76 1.43 3.91 -16.77
C CYS A 76 2.25 3.77 -15.46
N LYS A 77 2.49 4.86 -14.74
CA LYS A 77 3.14 4.85 -13.43
C LYS A 77 2.12 4.36 -12.41
N LEU A 78 2.43 3.23 -11.79
CA LEU A 78 1.67 2.71 -10.67
C LEU A 78 2.12 3.47 -9.43
N THR A 79 1.17 4.14 -8.78
CA THR A 79 1.42 4.86 -7.52
C THR A 79 0.88 4.04 -6.35
N PHE A 80 1.58 4.08 -5.22
CA PHE A 80 1.20 3.32 -4.02
C PHE A 80 0.56 4.24 -3.01
N MET A 81 -0.53 3.78 -2.42
CA MET A 81 -1.14 4.45 -1.29
C MET A 81 -1.35 3.47 -0.15
N ARG A 82 -0.83 3.81 1.02
CA ARG A 82 -1.19 3.14 2.27
C ARG A 82 -2.61 3.56 2.62
N VAL A 83 -3.48 2.60 2.94
CA VAL A 83 -4.87 2.88 3.34
C VAL A 83 -5.24 2.07 4.59
N GLY A 84 -6.47 2.26 5.08
CA GLY A 84 -6.98 1.55 6.24
C GLY A 84 -6.34 1.99 7.56
N ILE A 85 -6.23 1.05 8.49
CA ILE A 85 -5.72 1.27 9.85
C ILE A 85 -4.25 1.69 9.89
N LEU A 86 -3.44 1.23 8.92
CA LEU A 86 -2.03 1.59 8.80
C LEU A 86 -1.87 3.10 8.54
N ALA A 87 -2.64 3.65 7.60
CA ALA A 87 -2.56 5.06 7.24
C ALA A 87 -3.08 5.98 8.36
N LYS A 88 -4.04 5.49 9.13
CA LYS A 88 -4.64 6.25 10.25
C LYS A 88 -3.83 6.14 11.55
N GLY A 89 -2.80 5.30 11.59
CA GLY A 89 -2.05 5.02 12.83
C GLY A 89 -2.92 4.37 13.91
N LEU A 90 -3.93 3.61 13.50
CA LEU A 90 -4.91 2.94 14.39
C LEU A 90 -4.66 1.44 14.49
N LEU A 91 -3.42 1.00 14.27
CA LEU A 91 -3.03 -0.40 14.48
C LEU A 91 -3.16 -0.72 15.96
N LEU A 92 -3.78 -1.86 16.27
CA LEU A 92 -3.90 -2.44 17.59
C LEU A 92 -3.09 -3.74 17.68
N ARG A 93 -2.84 -4.18 18.91
CA ARG A 93 -2.19 -5.47 19.17
C ARG A 93 -2.96 -6.61 18.52
N GLY A 94 -2.25 -7.45 17.78
CA GLY A 94 -2.83 -8.56 17.03
C GLY A 94 -3.35 -8.21 15.65
N ASP A 95 -3.33 -6.94 15.23
CA ASP A 95 -3.66 -6.56 13.86
C ASP A 95 -2.56 -7.04 12.91
N ARG A 96 -2.93 -7.99 12.06
CA ARG A 96 -2.02 -8.61 11.09
C ARG A 96 -2.33 -8.24 9.65
N ASN A 97 -3.42 -7.51 9.42
CA ASN A 97 -3.95 -7.22 8.11
C ASN A 97 -3.65 -5.77 7.72
N VAL A 98 -2.95 -5.60 6.60
CA VAL A 98 -2.57 -4.31 6.07
C VAL A 98 -3.13 -4.16 4.67
N GLN A 99 -3.52 -2.94 4.30
CA GLN A 99 -4.07 -2.63 2.99
C GLN A 99 -3.21 -1.58 2.27
N LEU A 100 -2.89 -1.89 1.02
CA LEU A 100 -2.22 -1.01 0.08
C LEU A 100 -3.09 -0.87 -1.17
N ILE A 101 -3.14 0.31 -1.75
CA ILE A 101 -3.81 0.58 -3.02
C ILE A 101 -2.76 0.86 -4.07
N LEU A 102 -2.89 0.18 -5.21
CA LEU A 102 -2.13 0.42 -6.41
C LEU A 102 -2.96 1.26 -7.37
N LEU A 103 -2.60 2.52 -7.51
CA LEU A 103 -3.25 3.47 -8.41
C LEU A 103 -2.57 3.47 -9.77
N ALA A 104 -3.30 2.99 -10.77
CA ALA A 104 -2.90 3.04 -12.16
C ALA A 104 -3.46 4.30 -12.86
N ALA A 105 -2.65 4.96 -13.68
CA ALA A 105 -3.08 6.10 -14.49
C ALA A 105 -4.17 5.71 -15.52
N LYS A 106 -4.09 4.49 -16.05
CA LYS A 106 -5.10 3.89 -16.95
C LYS A 106 -5.91 2.83 -16.19
N LYS A 107 -7.08 2.45 -16.74
CA LYS A 107 -7.91 1.37 -16.19
C LYS A 107 -7.08 0.08 -16.07
N PRO A 108 -6.95 -0.51 -14.86
CA PRO A 108 -6.19 -1.73 -14.70
C PRO A 108 -6.89 -2.87 -15.42
N THR A 109 -6.16 -3.55 -16.30
CA THR A 109 -6.64 -4.73 -17.03
C THR A 109 -6.31 -5.99 -16.24
N ALA A 110 -7.09 -7.07 -16.40
CA ALA A 110 -6.78 -8.37 -15.79
C ALA A 110 -5.38 -8.90 -16.16
N SER A 111 -4.86 -8.55 -17.34
CA SER A 111 -3.50 -8.87 -17.77
C SER A 111 -2.42 -8.18 -16.92
N LEU A 112 -2.66 -6.93 -16.51
CA LEU A 112 -1.77 -6.18 -15.64
C LEU A 112 -1.68 -6.85 -14.26
N LEU A 113 -2.82 -7.22 -13.67
CA LEU A 113 -2.87 -7.91 -12.39
C LEU A 113 -2.07 -9.23 -12.42
N ARG A 114 -2.24 -10.03 -13.48
CA ARG A 114 -1.49 -11.28 -13.67
C ARG A 114 0.01 -11.01 -13.82
N THR A 115 0.39 -10.00 -14.59
CA THR A 115 1.80 -9.65 -14.80
C THR A 115 2.46 -9.21 -13.49
N VAL A 116 1.78 -8.36 -12.72
CA VAL A 116 2.23 -7.94 -11.40
C VAL A 116 2.37 -9.16 -10.49
N ALA A 117 1.39 -10.05 -10.46
CA ALA A 117 1.43 -11.26 -9.64
C ALA A 117 2.57 -12.22 -9.98
N GLU A 118 2.97 -12.32 -11.24
CA GLU A 118 4.10 -13.17 -11.66
C GLU A 118 5.46 -12.54 -11.34
N GLN A 119 5.56 -11.21 -11.37
CA GLN A 119 6.79 -10.49 -11.09
C GLN A 119 7.00 -10.22 -9.60
N LEU A 120 5.92 -10.06 -8.83
CA LEU A 120 5.98 -9.70 -7.42
C LEU A 120 6.80 -10.69 -6.57
N PRO A 121 6.62 -12.02 -6.66
CA PRO A 121 7.43 -12.98 -5.90
C PRO A 121 8.91 -12.91 -6.26
N LYS A 122 9.22 -12.70 -7.55
CA LYS A 122 10.61 -12.59 -8.04
C LYS A 122 11.30 -11.36 -7.46
N GLN A 123 10.60 -10.23 -7.40
CA GLN A 123 11.16 -9.01 -6.82
C GLN A 123 11.24 -9.09 -5.29
N LEU A 124 10.25 -9.69 -4.62
CA LEU A 124 10.27 -9.88 -3.17
C LEU A 124 11.47 -10.73 -2.73
N ALA A 125 11.80 -11.79 -3.48
CA ALA A 125 12.97 -12.63 -3.23
C ALA A 125 14.32 -11.86 -3.32
N THR A 126 14.38 -10.78 -4.10
CA THR A 126 15.57 -9.92 -4.19
C THR A 126 15.77 -9.07 -2.94
N PHE A 127 14.67 -8.65 -2.29
CA PHE A 127 14.75 -7.77 -1.12
C PHE A 127 14.86 -8.52 0.19
N SER A 128 14.46 -9.79 0.22
CA SER A 128 14.38 -10.55 1.45
C SER A 128 14.45 -12.05 1.15
N GLU A 129 15.19 -12.78 1.99
CA GLU A 129 15.20 -14.24 2.02
C GLU A 129 13.94 -14.82 2.70
N ASP A 130 13.05 -13.96 3.22
CA ASP A 130 11.83 -14.39 3.88
C ASP A 130 10.87 -15.02 2.84
N GLN A 131 10.23 -16.14 3.20
CA GLN A 131 9.24 -16.81 2.35
C GLN A 131 7.92 -16.02 2.37
N TYR A 132 7.64 -15.32 1.27
CA TYR A 132 6.33 -14.68 1.03
C TYR A 132 5.48 -15.57 0.11
N GLU A 133 4.24 -15.80 0.51
CA GLU A 133 3.23 -16.46 -0.34
C GLU A 133 2.36 -15.38 -0.99
N VAL A 134 2.19 -15.45 -2.30
CA VAL A 134 1.39 -14.47 -3.06
C VAL A 134 0.17 -15.17 -3.65
N GLN A 135 -1.02 -14.71 -3.26
CA GLN A 135 -2.32 -15.16 -3.77
C GLN A 135 -2.98 -14.06 -4.59
N VAL A 136 -3.58 -14.41 -5.73
CA VAL A 136 -4.15 -13.45 -6.68
C VAL A 136 -5.65 -13.69 -6.77
N HIS A 137 -6.43 -12.62 -6.60
CA HIS A 137 -7.88 -12.63 -6.69
C HIS A 137 -8.31 -11.72 -7.85
N PRO A 138 -8.43 -12.26 -9.08
CA PRO A 138 -8.79 -11.47 -10.25
C PRO A 138 -10.23 -10.93 -10.19
N GLU A 139 -11.14 -11.59 -9.47
CA GLU A 139 -12.53 -11.14 -9.30
C GLU A 139 -12.62 -9.81 -8.55
N GLU A 140 -11.75 -9.62 -7.55
CA GLU A 140 -11.72 -8.40 -6.73
C GLU A 140 -10.60 -7.44 -7.13
N ALA A 141 -9.83 -7.76 -8.18
CA ALA A 141 -8.61 -7.05 -8.57
C ALA A 141 -7.59 -6.88 -7.42
N ASN A 142 -7.50 -7.91 -6.56
CA ASN A 142 -6.68 -7.91 -5.35
C ASN A 142 -5.52 -8.91 -5.45
N ILE A 143 -4.39 -8.58 -4.84
CA ILE A 143 -3.24 -9.46 -4.62
C ILE A 143 -2.98 -9.49 -3.11
N VAL A 144 -2.94 -10.68 -2.53
CA VAL A 144 -2.70 -10.88 -1.10
C VAL A 144 -1.32 -11.50 -0.91
N ILE A 145 -0.50 -10.87 -0.10
CA ILE A 145 0.83 -11.35 0.28
C ILE A 145 0.77 -11.82 1.73
N PHE A 146 1.21 -13.04 2.01
CA PHE A 146 1.34 -13.60 3.35
C PHE A 146 2.82 -13.75 3.72
N SER A 147 3.19 -13.22 4.90
CA SER A 147 4.48 -13.50 5.52
C SER A 147 4.42 -14.82 6.28
N SER A 148 5.32 -15.74 5.95
CA SER A 148 5.51 -16.98 6.72
C SER A 148 6.28 -16.76 8.03
N LYS A 149 7.03 -15.66 8.14
CA LYS A 149 7.78 -15.27 9.35
C LYS A 149 6.83 -14.81 10.45
N GLU A 150 7.10 -15.20 11.69
CA GLU A 150 6.35 -14.70 12.85
C GLU A 150 6.79 -13.26 13.21
N PRO A 151 5.84 -12.35 13.45
CA PRO A 151 4.38 -12.51 13.35
C PRO A 151 3.87 -12.60 11.89
N LYS A 152 2.92 -13.51 11.65
CA LYS A 152 2.32 -13.75 10.31
C LYS A 152 1.51 -12.53 9.87
N MET A 153 2.12 -11.67 9.07
CA MET A 153 1.49 -10.48 8.50
C MET A 153 0.87 -10.78 7.13
N GLN A 154 -0.24 -10.11 6.83
CA GLN A 154 -0.94 -10.17 5.56
C GLN A 154 -1.05 -8.77 4.96
N VAL A 155 -0.62 -8.60 3.72
CA VAL A 155 -0.78 -7.36 2.95
C VAL A 155 -1.74 -7.62 1.79
N THR A 156 -2.83 -6.87 1.75
CA THR A 156 -3.79 -6.89 0.63
C THR A 156 -3.53 -5.68 -0.26
N ILE A 157 -3.24 -5.91 -1.53
CA ILE A 157 -2.96 -4.90 -2.54
C ILE A 157 -4.14 -4.86 -3.50
N SER A 158 -4.87 -3.76 -3.54
CA SER A 158 -5.98 -3.57 -4.47
C SER A 158 -5.59 -2.68 -5.63
N LEU A 159 -5.82 -3.12 -6.86
CA LEU A 159 -5.57 -2.33 -8.06
C LEU A 159 -6.78 -1.47 -8.38
N THR A 160 -6.58 -0.16 -8.51
CA THR A 160 -7.64 0.79 -8.88
C THR A 160 -7.09 1.90 -9.78
N SER A 161 -7.97 2.65 -10.43
CA SER A 161 -7.61 3.82 -11.22
C SER A 161 -8.62 4.94 -10.98
N PRO A 162 -8.19 6.21 -10.91
CA PRO A 162 -9.12 7.34 -10.78
C PRO A 162 -10.10 7.42 -11.96
N VAL A 163 -9.75 6.85 -13.12
CA VAL A 163 -10.64 6.77 -14.30
C VAL A 163 -11.84 5.85 -14.03
N MET A 164 -11.73 4.87 -13.13
CA MET A 164 -12.86 4.04 -12.70
C MET A 164 -13.87 4.79 -11.82
N ARG A 165 -13.58 6.03 -11.41
CA ARG A 165 -14.52 6.86 -10.66
C ARG A 165 -15.54 7.54 -11.57
N GLU A 166 -15.31 7.52 -12.89
CA GLU A 166 -16.17 8.10 -13.92
C GLU A 166 -17.00 6.99 -14.61
N ASP A 167 -17.91 6.35 -13.89
CA ASP A 167 -19.05 5.70 -14.55
C ASP A 167 -20.21 6.71 -14.61
N PRO A 168 -20.68 7.11 -15.80
CA PRO A 168 -21.91 7.88 -15.92
C PRO A 168 -23.06 7.00 -15.41
N VAL A 169 -23.87 7.54 -14.50
CA VAL A 169 -25.18 6.98 -14.14
C VAL A 169 -25.89 6.52 -15.42
N PRO A 170 -26.30 5.24 -15.54
CA PRO A 170 -27.04 4.79 -16.70
C PRO A 170 -28.35 5.57 -16.75
N ASN A 171 -28.45 6.49 -17.71
CA ASN A 171 -29.70 7.17 -18.04
C ASN A 171 -30.68 6.07 -18.50
N MET A 172 -31.58 5.67 -17.62
CA MET A 172 -32.78 4.94 -18.00
C MET A 172 -33.64 5.89 -18.85
N GLU A 173 -33.50 5.81 -20.18
CA GLU A 173 -34.52 6.31 -21.10
C GLU A 173 -35.80 5.50 -20.85
N LYS A 174 -36.82 6.16 -20.28
CA LYS A 174 -38.19 5.67 -20.34
C LYS A 174 -38.82 6.15 -21.64
N GLY A 175 -39.16 5.19 -22.51
CA GLY A 175 -40.12 5.36 -23.60
C GLY A 175 -41.56 5.38 -23.10
#